data_AF-A0A3B8WE75-F1
#
_entry.id   AF-A0A3B8WE75-F1
#
_cell.length_a   1.000
_cell.length_b   1.000
_cell.length_c   1.000
_cell.angle_alpha   90.00
_cell.angle_beta   90.00
_cell.angle_gamma   90.00
#
_symmetry.space_group_name_H-M   'P 1'
#
loop_
_entity.id
_entity.type
_entity.pdbx_description
1 polymer ?
#
loop_
_entity_poly.entity_id
_entity_poly.type
_entity_poly.pdbx_seq_one_letter_code
_entity_poly.pdbx_strand_id
1 'polypeptide(L)'
;MEKKVILHIPHSSTKIPLTEGYLVDSITLENEILKLTDWYTDELFYSDEDEMIVADFSRIFCDPERFTDDSQEVMAQYGMGVLYEKSDNGEEIRIVTPELKEKVLSSYYWKHHNKFDSAVNQQLNCLGKDTIIDCHSYPSQPLKRDLDKNPKRPDFNIGTDSFHFTNVEAVLRR
;
A
#
# COMPACT_ATOMS: atom_id res chain seq x y z
N MET A 1 24.07 13.19 8.90
CA MET A 1 22.88 12.32 8.91
C MET A 1 23.38 10.90 8.77
N GLU A 2 23.02 10.00 9.68
CA GLU A 2 23.32 8.57 9.51
C GLU A 2 22.41 7.99 8.43
N LYS A 3 22.88 6.95 7.72
CA LYS A 3 22.08 6.28 6.69
C LYS A 3 20.92 5.57 7.39
N LYS A 4 19.69 5.87 6.99
CA LYS A 4 18.48 5.19 7.45
C LYS A 4 17.89 4.39 6.30
N VAL A 5 17.27 3.26 6.58
CA VAL A 5 16.35 2.65 5.63
C VAL A 5 15.02 3.41 5.71
N ILE A 6 14.34 3.59 4.58
CA ILE A 6 12.95 4.03 4.58
C ILE A 6 12.07 2.79 4.55
N LEU A 7 11.28 2.59 5.60
CA LEU A 7 10.32 1.51 5.73
C LEU A 7 8.95 2.06 5.36
N HIS A 8 8.47 1.75 4.16
CA HIS A 8 7.15 2.16 3.70
C HIS A 8 6.15 1.08 4.09
N ILE A 9 5.14 1.44 4.89
CA ILE A 9 4.15 0.53 5.46
C ILE A 9 2.75 1.00 5.02
N PRO A 10 2.32 0.59 3.81
CA PRO A 10 1.15 1.17 3.15
C PRO A 10 -0.19 0.62 3.65
N HIS A 11 -0.22 -0.60 4.21
CA HIS A 11 -1.48 -1.37 4.35
C HIS A 11 -1.78 -1.88 5.77
N SER A 12 -1.08 -1.41 6.81
CA SER A 12 -1.30 -1.85 8.19
C SER A 12 -2.57 -1.27 8.85
N SER A 13 -3.05 -0.11 8.40
CA SER A 13 -4.20 0.57 9.00
C SER A 13 -5.54 -0.05 8.56
N THR A 14 -6.51 0.00 9.47
CA THR A 14 -7.91 -0.42 9.24
C THR A 14 -8.88 0.77 9.16
N LYS A 15 -8.39 2.00 9.31
CA LYS A 15 -9.24 3.19 9.42
C LYS A 15 -9.89 3.54 8.08
N ILE A 16 -11.19 3.85 8.11
CA ILE A 16 -11.95 4.39 6.98
C ILE A 16 -12.38 5.82 7.33
N PRO A 17 -11.60 6.86 6.96
CA PRO A 17 -11.85 8.22 7.41
C PRO A 17 -13.14 8.84 6.85
N LEU A 18 -13.57 8.40 5.67
CA LEU A 18 -14.82 8.83 5.03
C LEU A 18 -15.57 7.61 4.51
N THR A 19 -16.88 7.55 4.80
CA THR A 19 -17.78 6.46 4.38
C THR A 19 -18.64 6.82 3.16
N GLU A 20 -18.36 7.95 2.52
CA GLU A 20 -19.10 8.41 1.33
C GLU A 20 -18.99 7.39 0.19
N GLY A 21 -20.14 7.05 -0.40
CA GLY A 21 -20.27 6.13 -1.52
C GLY A 21 -20.32 4.64 -1.16
N TYR A 22 -20.02 4.23 0.08
CA TYR A 22 -20.09 2.82 0.45
C TYR A 22 -21.53 2.31 0.41
N LEU A 23 -21.70 1.12 -0.18
CA LEU A 23 -22.99 0.48 -0.45
C LEU A 23 -23.32 -0.64 0.53
N VAL A 24 -22.28 -1.21 1.15
CA VAL A 24 -22.39 -2.38 2.03
C VAL A 24 -22.45 -1.97 3.50
N ASP A 25 -22.94 -2.88 4.33
CA ASP A 25 -22.95 -2.68 5.78
C ASP A 25 -21.54 -2.75 6.38
N SER A 26 -21.41 -2.31 7.63
CA SER A 26 -20.13 -2.30 8.33
C SER A 26 -19.54 -3.70 8.49
N ILE A 27 -20.37 -4.74 8.65
CA ILE A 27 -19.92 -6.13 8.82
C ILE A 27 -19.22 -6.60 7.55
N THR A 28 -19.81 -6.34 6.38
CA THR A 28 -19.25 -6.69 5.08
C THR A 28 -17.93 -5.94 4.85
N LEU A 29 -17.90 -4.64 5.17
CA LEU A 29 -16.69 -3.83 5.05
C LEU A 29 -15.58 -4.29 6.00
N GLU A 30 -15.91 -4.60 7.26
CA GLU A 30 -14.98 -5.13 8.27
C GLU A 30 -14.39 -6.48 7.86
N ASN A 31 -15.20 -7.37 7.28
CA ASN A 31 -14.71 -8.64 6.74
C ASN A 31 -13.72 -8.44 5.57
N GLU A 32 -13.93 -7.42 4.76
CA GLU A 32 -13.01 -7.11 3.66
C GLU A 32 -11.70 -6.49 4.15
N ILE A 33 -11.78 -5.58 5.13
CA ILE A 33 -10.61 -5.05 5.84
C ILE A 33 -9.83 -6.21 6.49
N LEU A 34 -10.51 -7.12 7.19
CA LEU A 34 -9.90 -8.29 7.81
C LEU A 34 -9.09 -9.13 6.83
N LYS A 35 -9.60 -9.27 5.61
CA LYS A 35 -8.98 -10.09 4.57
C LYS A 35 -7.77 -9.42 3.92
N LEU A 36 -7.83 -8.11 3.69
CA LEU A 36 -6.88 -7.40 2.82
C LEU A 36 -5.87 -6.53 3.58
N THR A 37 -6.08 -6.27 4.88
CA THR A 37 -5.10 -5.56 5.71
C THR A 37 -3.82 -6.38 5.89
N ASP A 38 -2.70 -5.69 5.77
CA ASP A 38 -1.38 -6.25 6.04
C ASP A 38 -1.10 -6.18 7.54
N TRP A 39 -1.78 -7.06 8.28
CA TRP A 39 -1.86 -7.01 9.74
C TRP A 39 -0.48 -6.99 10.42
N TYR A 40 -0.33 -6.04 11.35
CA TYR A 40 0.85 -5.89 12.21
C TYR A 40 2.17 -5.66 11.46
N THR A 41 2.13 -5.24 10.19
CA THR A 41 3.35 -4.88 9.45
C THR A 41 4.06 -3.66 10.03
N ASP A 42 3.33 -2.73 10.63
CA ASP A 42 3.87 -1.61 11.40
C ASP A 42 4.63 -2.04 12.66
N GLU A 43 4.20 -3.12 13.31
CA GLU A 43 4.90 -3.72 14.45
C GLU A 43 6.07 -4.61 14.00
N LEU A 44 5.85 -5.43 12.97
CA LEU A 44 6.84 -6.40 12.46
C LEU A 44 8.08 -5.70 11.90
N PHE A 45 7.89 -4.60 11.17
CA PHE A 45 8.96 -3.80 10.59
C PHE A 45 9.32 -2.59 11.47
N TYR A 46 8.94 -2.59 12.74
CA TYR A 46 9.28 -1.48 13.63
C TYR A 46 10.79 -1.29 13.76
N SER A 47 11.24 -0.03 13.70
CA SER A 47 12.64 0.35 13.92
C SER A 47 12.72 1.75 14.52
N ASP A 48 13.50 1.90 15.60
CA ASP A 48 13.81 3.19 16.22
C ASP A 48 14.88 3.98 15.44
N GLU A 49 15.64 3.29 14.58
CA GLU A 49 16.77 3.87 13.84
C GLU A 49 16.34 4.36 12.46
N ASP A 50 15.40 3.66 11.83
CA ASP A 50 14.96 3.90 10.45
C ASP A 50 13.82 4.92 10.34
N GLU A 51 13.50 5.34 9.11
CA GLU A 51 12.38 6.24 8.84
C GLU A 51 11.14 5.42 8.45
N MET A 52 10.11 5.44 9.29
CA MET A 52 8.87 4.71 9.04
C MET A 52 7.79 5.61 8.42
N ILE A 53 7.36 5.26 7.21
CA ILE A 53 6.30 5.95 6.47
C ILE A 53 5.07 5.06 6.44
N VAL A 54 4.22 5.20 7.46
CA VAL A 54 3.01 4.40 7.66
C VAL A 54 1.78 5.15 7.16
N ALA A 55 0.96 4.51 6.31
CA ALA A 55 -0.34 5.05 5.93
C ALA A 55 -1.33 4.92 7.10
N ASP A 56 -2.02 6.00 7.45
CA ASP A 56 -2.95 6.02 8.59
C ASP A 56 -4.39 5.63 8.21
N PHE A 57 -4.63 5.15 7.00
CA PHE A 57 -5.91 4.71 6.47
C PHE A 57 -5.81 3.33 5.81
N SER A 58 -6.93 2.62 5.75
CA SER A 58 -7.01 1.31 5.12
C SER A 58 -6.92 1.40 3.61
N ARG A 59 -6.25 0.41 3.00
CA ARG A 59 -6.21 0.21 1.56
C ARG A 59 -7.60 0.11 0.90
N ILE A 60 -8.61 -0.38 1.65
CA ILE A 60 -10.00 -0.44 1.16
C ILE A 60 -10.57 0.96 0.93
N PHE A 61 -10.17 1.93 1.76
CA PHE A 61 -10.56 3.32 1.60
C PHE A 61 -9.80 4.01 0.48
N CYS A 62 -8.48 3.87 0.48
CA CYS A 62 -7.57 4.36 -0.54
C CYS A 62 -6.30 3.52 -0.48
N ASP A 63 -5.90 2.93 -1.60
CA ASP A 63 -4.69 2.13 -1.69
C ASP A 63 -3.54 3.04 -2.18
N PRO A 64 -2.56 3.41 -1.33
CA PRO A 64 -1.50 4.34 -1.69
C PRO A 64 -0.52 3.74 -2.71
N GLU A 65 -0.65 2.46 -3.05
CA GLU A 65 0.24 1.76 -3.98
C GLU A 65 -0.36 1.53 -5.36
N ARG A 66 -1.57 2.07 -5.58
CA ARG A 66 -2.25 2.03 -6.86
C ARG A 66 -2.06 3.35 -7.58
N PHE A 67 -1.84 3.30 -8.89
CA PHE A 67 -1.77 4.53 -9.67
C PHE A 67 -3.13 5.24 -9.66
N THR A 68 -3.10 6.57 -9.56
CA THR A 68 -4.32 7.39 -9.60
C THR A 68 -4.99 7.41 -10.97
N ASP A 69 -4.20 7.17 -12.02
CA ASP A 69 -4.65 7.00 -13.40
C ASP A 69 -4.99 5.54 -13.66
N ASP A 70 -6.28 5.27 -13.85
CA ASP A 70 -6.80 3.91 -14.03
C ASP A 70 -6.28 3.25 -15.32
N SER A 71 -5.80 4.03 -16.29
CA SER A 71 -5.18 3.47 -17.50
C SER A 71 -3.78 2.88 -17.26
N GLN A 72 -3.15 3.25 -16.14
CA GLN A 72 -1.84 2.74 -15.70
C GLN A 72 -1.98 1.69 -14.59
N GLU A 73 -3.16 1.57 -13.96
CA GLU A 73 -3.41 0.63 -12.87
C GLU A 73 -4.18 -0.61 -13.35
N VAL A 74 -3.48 -1.73 -13.48
CA VAL A 74 -4.07 -3.00 -13.95
C VAL A 74 -5.26 -3.44 -13.08
N MET A 75 -5.25 -3.19 -11.78
CA MET A 75 -6.33 -3.60 -10.89
C MET A 75 -7.57 -2.69 -10.92
N ALA A 76 -7.49 -1.52 -11.56
CA ALA A 76 -8.63 -0.64 -11.73
C ALA A 76 -9.75 -1.31 -12.54
N GLN A 77 -9.40 -2.13 -13.55
CA GLN A 77 -10.39 -2.88 -14.33
C GLN A 77 -11.20 -3.89 -13.50
N TYR A 78 -10.69 -4.29 -12.32
CA TYR A 78 -11.36 -5.19 -11.39
C TYR A 78 -12.10 -4.44 -10.26
N GLY A 79 -12.12 -3.10 -10.30
CA GLY A 79 -12.70 -2.26 -9.24
C GLY A 79 -11.82 -2.16 -7.99
N MET A 80 -10.53 -2.50 -8.10
CA MET A 80 -9.55 -2.43 -7.00
C MET A 80 -8.40 -1.48 -7.37
N GLY A 81 -8.74 -0.31 -7.91
CA GLY A 81 -7.80 0.78 -8.20
C GLY A 81 -7.47 1.60 -6.95
N VAL A 82 -7.09 2.87 -7.11
CA VAL A 82 -6.70 3.72 -5.98
C VAL A 82 -7.78 3.91 -4.92
N LEU A 83 -9.05 3.85 -5.29
CA LEU A 83 -10.18 3.69 -4.37
C LEU A 83 -10.90 2.41 -4.77
N TYR A 84 -11.18 1.53 -3.82
CA TYR A 84 -11.85 0.26 -4.14
C TYR A 84 -13.34 0.50 -4.34
N GLU A 85 -13.82 0.11 -5.52
CA GLU A 85 -15.25 0.05 -5.88
C GLU A 85 -15.81 -1.36 -5.69
N LYS A 86 -14.94 -2.38 -5.76
CA LYS A 86 -15.29 -3.79 -5.59
C LYS A 86 -14.42 -4.47 -4.55
N SER A 87 -15.00 -5.45 -3.85
CA SER A 87 -14.25 -6.33 -2.96
C SER A 87 -13.46 -7.40 -3.73
N ASP A 88 -12.61 -8.14 -3.02
CA ASP A 88 -11.90 -9.32 -3.51
C ASP A 88 -12.85 -10.33 -4.17
N ASN A 89 -14.09 -10.47 -3.68
CA ASN A 89 -15.05 -11.39 -4.29
C ASN A 89 -15.75 -10.82 -5.55
N GLY A 90 -15.57 -9.53 -5.86
CA GLY A 90 -16.17 -8.83 -6.99
C GLY A 90 -17.50 -8.12 -6.71
N GLU A 91 -18.00 -8.16 -5.48
CA GLU A 91 -19.17 -7.41 -5.02
C GLU A 91 -18.87 -5.91 -5.02
N GLU A 92 -19.85 -5.11 -5.45
CA GLU A 92 -19.76 -3.66 -5.41
C GLU A 92 -19.84 -3.17 -3.95
N ILE A 93 -18.77 -2.53 -3.48
CA ILE A 93 -18.68 -2.02 -2.11
C ILE A 93 -18.80 -0.52 -2.04
N ARG A 94 -18.50 0.20 -3.13
CA ARG A 94 -18.46 1.66 -3.13
C ARG A 94 -18.69 2.23 -4.53
N ILE A 95 -19.48 3.31 -4.61
CA ILE A 95 -19.57 4.17 -5.79
C ILE A 95 -18.55 5.30 -5.66
N VAL A 96 -17.62 5.40 -6.61
CA VAL A 96 -16.60 6.45 -6.62
C VAL A 96 -16.91 7.46 -7.72
N THR A 97 -17.41 8.63 -7.32
CA THR A 97 -17.56 9.76 -8.26
C THR A 97 -16.21 10.47 -8.46
N PRO A 98 -16.02 11.22 -9.55
CA PRO A 98 -14.81 12.03 -9.75
C PRO A 98 -14.53 13.00 -8.59
N GLU A 99 -15.56 13.61 -8.02
CA GLU A 99 -15.45 14.55 -6.90
C GLU A 99 -14.98 13.82 -5.62
N LEU A 100 -15.52 12.63 -5.37
CA LEU A 100 -15.09 11.80 -4.25
C LEU A 100 -13.63 11.34 -4.42
N LYS A 101 -13.26 10.90 -5.63
CA LYS A 101 -11.88 10.51 -5.95
C LYS A 101 -10.92 11.67 -5.67
N GLU A 102 -11.19 12.85 -6.21
CA GLU A 102 -10.34 14.03 -6.00
C GLU A 102 -10.24 14.43 -4.52
N LYS A 103 -11.36 14.40 -3.79
CA LYS A 103 -11.40 14.69 -2.35
C LYS A 103 -10.52 13.72 -1.54
N VAL A 104 -10.59 12.42 -1.84
CA VAL A 104 -9.77 11.41 -1.16
C VAL A 104 -8.29 11.58 -1.54
N LEU A 105 -7.99 11.79 -2.82
CA LEU A 105 -6.62 11.95 -3.29
C LEU A 105 -5.93 13.16 -2.65
N SER A 106 -6.57 14.32 -2.69
CA SER A 106 -6.05 15.58 -2.13
C SER A 106 -5.89 15.53 -0.61
N SER A 107 -6.77 14.82 0.10
CA SER A 107 -6.77 14.81 1.58
C SER A 107 -5.89 13.72 2.20
N TYR A 108 -5.68 12.60 1.49
CA TYR A 108 -5.03 11.41 2.05
C TYR A 108 -3.89 10.89 1.18
N TYR A 109 -4.16 10.50 -0.07
CA TYR A 109 -3.18 9.89 -0.96
C TYR A 109 -1.94 10.78 -1.15
N TRP A 110 -2.13 12.02 -1.61
CA TRP A 110 -1.02 12.93 -1.86
C TRP A 110 -0.32 13.36 -0.58
N LYS A 111 -1.03 13.41 0.56
CA LYS A 111 -0.40 13.70 1.85
C LYS A 111 0.57 12.59 2.26
N HIS A 112 0.19 11.33 2.06
CA HIS A 112 1.06 10.17 2.29
C HIS A 112 2.27 10.19 1.35
N HIS A 113 2.04 10.32 0.04
CA HIS A 113 3.10 10.37 -0.97
C HIS A 113 4.06 11.54 -0.77
N ASN A 114 3.57 12.73 -0.44
CA ASN A 114 4.45 13.87 -0.14
C ASN A 114 5.35 13.61 1.08
N LYS A 115 4.87 12.87 2.09
CA LYS A 115 5.69 12.47 3.25
C LYS A 115 6.79 11.51 2.80
N PHE A 116 6.42 10.50 1.99
CA PHE A 116 7.36 9.53 1.45
C PHE A 116 8.43 10.19 0.56
N ASP A 117 8.00 11.01 -0.40
CA ASP A 117 8.89 11.77 -1.30
C ASP A 117 9.83 12.70 -0.54
N SER A 118 9.35 13.35 0.53
CA SER A 118 10.19 14.21 1.36
C SER A 118 11.30 13.42 2.05
N ALA A 119 11.00 12.23 2.57
CA ALA A 119 11.99 11.36 3.21
C ALA A 119 13.04 10.87 2.21
N VAL A 120 12.61 10.40 1.04
CA VAL A 120 13.50 9.95 -0.05
C VAL A 120 14.42 11.09 -0.50
N ASN A 121 13.84 12.25 -0.81
CA ASN A 121 14.61 13.41 -1.26
C ASN A 121 15.61 13.90 -0.20
N GLN A 122 15.24 13.85 1.08
CA GLN A 122 16.16 14.22 2.16
C GLN A 122 17.38 13.28 2.19
N GLN A 123 17.18 11.96 2.07
CA GLN A 123 18.27 10.99 2.05
C GLN A 123 19.15 11.14 0.80
N LEU A 124 18.54 11.24 -0.38
CA LEU A 124 19.26 11.44 -1.64
C LEU A 124 20.12 12.72 -1.61
N ASN A 125 19.57 13.83 -1.12
CA ASN A 125 20.30 15.10 -1.03
C ASN A 125 21.47 15.05 -0.03
N CYS A 126 21.34 14.28 1.06
CA CYS A 126 22.38 14.19 2.08
C CYS A 126 23.47 13.15 1.77
N LEU A 127 23.09 12.02 1.17
CA LEU A 127 23.93 10.82 1.06
C LEU A 127 24.20 10.38 -0.39
N GLY A 128 23.49 10.96 -1.37
CA GLY A 128 23.58 10.58 -2.79
C GLY A 128 23.00 9.21 -3.13
N LYS A 129 22.39 8.54 -2.14
CA LYS A 129 21.74 7.24 -2.26
C LYS A 129 20.67 7.09 -1.19
N ASP A 130 19.73 6.19 -1.45
CA ASP A 130 18.67 5.84 -0.52
C ASP A 130 18.45 4.32 -0.53
N THR A 131 17.76 3.79 0.48
CA THR A 131 17.36 2.39 0.54
C THR A 131 15.95 2.33 1.10
N ILE A 132 15.02 1.86 0.26
CA ILE A 132 13.61 1.73 0.59
C ILE A 132 13.31 0.23 0.72
N ILE A 133 12.58 -0.13 1.77
CA ILE A 133 11.93 -1.43 1.89
C ILE A 133 10.42 -1.18 1.95
N ASP A 134 9.73 -1.75 0.97
CA ASP A 134 8.28 -1.72 0.89
C ASP A 134 7.71 -2.92 1.65
N CYS A 135 7.02 -2.64 2.75
CA CYS A 135 6.81 -3.56 3.85
C CYS A 135 5.39 -4.11 3.83
N HIS A 136 5.28 -5.38 3.45
CA HIS A 136 4.02 -6.07 3.28
C HIS A 136 3.92 -7.38 4.04
N SER A 137 2.68 -7.87 4.13
CA SER A 137 2.39 -9.26 4.43
C SER A 137 1.37 -9.80 3.42
N TYR A 138 1.24 -11.10 3.33
CA TYR A 138 0.25 -11.72 2.46
C TYR A 138 -0.32 -12.99 3.10
N PRO A 139 -1.58 -13.33 2.80
CA PRO A 139 -2.19 -14.54 3.33
C PRO A 139 -1.53 -15.79 2.75
N SER A 140 -1.47 -16.85 3.57
CA SER A 140 -0.94 -18.16 3.16
C SER A 140 -1.74 -18.80 2.03
N GLN A 141 -3.01 -18.43 1.88
CA GLN A 141 -3.86 -18.80 0.75
C GLN A 141 -4.05 -17.60 -0.17
N PRO A 142 -3.90 -17.77 -1.49
CA PRO A 142 -4.15 -16.68 -2.44
C PRO A 142 -5.56 -16.11 -2.31
N LEU A 143 -5.65 -14.78 -2.38
CA LEU A 143 -6.91 -14.05 -2.45
C LEU A 143 -7.63 -14.35 -3.77
N LYS A 144 -8.93 -14.05 -3.89
CA LYS A 144 -9.67 -14.28 -5.14
C LYS A 144 -9.19 -13.36 -6.27
N ARG A 145 -8.57 -12.23 -5.98
CA ARG A 145 -8.03 -11.28 -6.97
C ARG A 145 -6.53 -11.31 -7.17
N ASP A 146 -5.80 -12.14 -6.42
CA ASP A 146 -4.37 -12.36 -6.69
C ASP A 146 -4.14 -12.81 -8.13
N LEU A 147 -3.15 -12.24 -8.83
CA LEU A 147 -2.78 -12.69 -10.16
C LEU A 147 -2.13 -14.09 -10.12
N ASP A 148 -1.34 -14.36 -9.08
CA ASP A 148 -0.80 -15.68 -8.81
C ASP A 148 -1.74 -16.48 -7.88
N LYS A 149 -2.19 -17.64 -8.35
CA LYS A 149 -3.07 -18.56 -7.62
C LYS A 149 -2.35 -19.75 -7.01
N ASN A 150 -1.02 -19.77 -7.00
CA ASN A 150 -0.27 -20.88 -6.44
C ASN A 150 -0.53 -21.01 -4.92
N PRO A 151 -1.10 -22.13 -4.44
CA PRO A 151 -1.37 -22.32 -3.01
C PRO A 151 -0.10 -22.59 -2.20
N LYS A 152 1.04 -22.89 -2.85
CA LYS A 152 2.34 -23.08 -2.21
C LYS A 152 3.13 -21.77 -2.24
N ARG A 153 2.67 -20.79 -1.46
CA ARG A 153 3.35 -19.50 -1.33
C ARG A 153 4.58 -19.65 -0.43
N PRO A 154 5.70 -18.97 -0.73
CA PRO A 154 6.83 -18.94 0.19
C PRO A 154 6.44 -18.21 1.48
N ASP A 155 7.21 -18.40 2.54
CA ASP A 155 7.01 -17.63 3.78
C ASP A 155 7.45 -16.16 3.62
N PHE A 156 8.44 -15.92 2.76
CA PHE A 156 8.94 -14.60 2.40
C PHE A 156 9.01 -14.43 0.89
N ASN A 157 8.59 -13.27 0.40
CA ASN A 157 8.73 -12.86 -0.99
C ASN A 157 9.54 -11.55 -1.05
N ILE A 158 10.48 -11.47 -1.99
CA ILE A 158 11.26 -10.27 -2.25
C ILE A 158 10.98 -9.84 -3.69
N GLY A 159 10.21 -8.77 -3.84
CA GLY A 159 9.97 -8.11 -5.13
C GLY A 159 11.04 -7.06 -5.40
N THR A 160 11.48 -6.97 -6.66
CA THR A 160 12.41 -5.91 -7.11
C THR A 160 12.06 -5.52 -8.55
N ASP A 161 12.15 -4.23 -8.89
CA ASP A 161 12.06 -3.76 -10.27
C ASP A 161 13.37 -3.07 -10.68
N SER A 162 13.96 -3.52 -11.80
CA SER A 162 15.15 -2.94 -12.41
C SER A 162 15.09 -1.43 -12.63
N PHE A 163 13.89 -0.86 -12.81
CA PHE A 163 13.68 0.58 -12.94
C PHE A 163 14.18 1.36 -11.73
N HIS A 164 14.11 0.78 -10.53
CA HIS A 164 14.49 1.46 -9.28
C HIS A 164 15.97 1.33 -8.91
N PHE A 165 16.78 0.59 -9.70
CA PHE A 165 18.21 0.42 -9.42
C PHE A 165 19.07 1.25 -10.37
N THR A 166 19.90 2.14 -9.80
CA THR A 166 20.97 2.82 -10.55
C THR A 166 22.32 2.13 -10.41
N ASN A 167 22.56 1.38 -9.32
CA ASN A 167 23.70 0.48 -9.08
C ASN A 167 23.29 -0.59 -8.04
N VAL A 168 23.46 -1.88 -8.32
CA VAL A 168 23.01 -2.96 -7.42
C VAL A 168 24.09 -3.26 -6.35
N GLU A 169 23.84 -2.85 -5.10
CA GLU A 169 24.45 -3.47 -3.91
C GLU A 169 23.33 -4.05 -3.05
N ALA A 170 22.94 -5.30 -3.30
CA ALA A 170 22.05 -6.02 -2.40
C ALA A 170 22.87 -6.50 -1.19
N VAL A 171 22.75 -5.80 -0.06
CA VAL A 171 23.30 -6.26 1.23
C VAL A 171 22.18 -6.93 2.00
N LEU A 172 22.08 -8.25 1.91
CA LEU A 172 21.32 -9.06 2.87
C LEU A 172 22.11 -9.07 4.18
N ARG A 173 21.66 -8.33 5.19
CA ARG A 173 22.13 -8.53 6.57
C ARG A 173 21.20 -9.53 7.26
N ARG A 174 21.83 -10.48 7.97
CA ARG A 174 21.19 -11.56 8.72
C ARG A 174 20.55 -11.04 9.99
#